data_AF-A0A9W7GC23-F1
#
_entry.id   AF-A0A9W7GC23-F1
#
_cell.length_a   1.000
_cell.length_b   1.000
_cell.length_c   1.000
_cell.angle_alpha   90.00
_cell.angle_beta   90.00
_cell.angle_gamma   90.00
#
_symmetry.space_group_name_H-M   'P 1'
#
loop_
_entity.id
_entity.type
_entity.pdbx_description
1 polymer ?
#
loop_
_entity_poly.entity_id
_entity_poly.type
_entity_poly.pdbx_seq_one_letter_code
_entity_poly.pdbx_strand_id
1 'polypeptide(L)'
;MQLFGPVVDESSHVNRRKFHGEKDPRVAVFSNNPQFGLPSVGVEGFHCDGNVMEIPHAATLLFCERTIPNADTILSPLNEVAAELILLHGKSFPFDLADVLFASSHVDNLTQPLIYPHPLTGNITMFFGLGTLSGRYHLKNGTVLSQEWTDAIVAAIDDVISRHTVNHEWVEGDMVMLDNLALAHKASSATQAENGVRILRRVTLKGTNLLQHRQEDGLESFPHRCSKTEEVCLVSLASWVGYEDGTGKFHSNAEAAGVCKAALSSDATLATLHTPHLASLARSIVEETKKPHWIMGIETAGVDRVNWGEGVTDAWDSQPYPWDHASGQPNDCDGPGTEPCIFVGPAGNWFDFACQAKIANGDEDKVTPGPEITWDGSRAMYNIHPLCAVPVPKKGLNNADNEEL
;
A
#
# COMPACT_ATOMS: atom_id res chain seq x y z
N MET A 1 13.77 -24.34 -1.89
CA MET A 1 13.21 -23.03 -2.28
C MET A 1 11.73 -23.04 -1.91
N GLN A 2 11.26 -22.11 -1.08
CA GLN A 2 9.82 -21.96 -0.77
C GLN A 2 9.25 -20.97 -1.77
N LEU A 3 8.36 -21.42 -2.65
CA LEU A 3 7.82 -20.61 -3.76
C LEU A 3 7.12 -19.33 -3.28
N PHE A 4 6.51 -19.37 -2.09
CA PHE A 4 5.70 -18.27 -1.53
C PHE A 4 6.29 -17.67 -0.25
N GLY A 5 7.56 -17.92 0.03
CA GLY A 5 8.22 -17.41 1.24
C GLY A 5 7.96 -18.22 2.52
N PRO A 6 8.35 -17.67 3.68
CA PRO A 6 8.37 -18.40 4.95
C PRO A 6 6.96 -18.63 5.52
N VAL A 7 6.71 -19.86 5.95
CA VAL A 7 5.42 -20.30 6.50
C VAL A 7 5.40 -20.17 8.03
N VAL A 8 4.27 -19.74 8.59
CA VAL A 8 4.03 -19.67 10.04
C VAL A 8 3.99 -21.06 10.65
N ASP A 9 4.56 -21.21 11.85
CA ASP A 9 4.33 -22.40 12.67
C ASP A 9 3.08 -22.18 13.52
N GLU A 10 2.00 -22.85 13.15
CA GLU A 10 0.68 -22.78 13.78
C GLU A 10 0.62 -23.60 15.09
N SER A 11 1.66 -24.38 15.44
CA SER A 11 1.68 -25.24 16.65
C SER A 11 1.56 -24.47 17.96
N SER A 12 1.99 -23.21 17.98
CA SER A 12 1.89 -22.33 19.15
C SER A 12 0.48 -21.77 19.35
N HIS A 13 -0.36 -21.77 18.30
CA HIS A 13 -1.69 -21.20 18.33
C HIS A 13 -2.57 -21.94 19.35
N VAL A 14 -3.22 -21.19 20.24
CA VAL A 14 -3.99 -21.75 21.39
C VAL A 14 -5.03 -22.76 20.93
N ASN A 15 -5.66 -22.51 19.78
CA ASN A 15 -6.65 -23.42 19.23
C ASN A 15 -6.04 -24.77 18.83
N ARG A 16 -4.84 -24.80 18.24
CA ARG A 16 -4.20 -26.04 17.81
C ARG A 16 -3.89 -27.01 18.94
N ARG A 17 -3.65 -26.52 20.16
CA ARG A 17 -3.48 -27.40 21.34
C ARG A 17 -4.71 -28.28 21.63
N LYS A 18 -5.88 -27.91 21.11
CA LYS A 18 -7.14 -28.65 21.31
C LYS A 18 -7.35 -29.77 20.28
N PHE A 19 -6.65 -29.74 19.14
CA PHE A 19 -6.78 -30.72 18.06
C PHE A 19 -5.43 -31.37 17.72
N HIS A 20 -5.29 -32.67 17.96
CA HIS A 20 -4.04 -33.42 17.78
C HIS A 20 -3.94 -34.21 16.46
N GLY A 21 -4.92 -34.06 15.56
CA GLY A 21 -4.96 -34.83 14.31
C GLY A 21 -3.97 -34.36 13.24
N GLU A 22 -3.61 -33.06 13.23
CA GLU A 22 -2.69 -32.50 12.24
C GLU A 22 -1.24 -32.52 12.74
N LYS A 23 -0.38 -33.23 12.00
CA LYS A 23 1.03 -33.46 12.34
C LYS A 23 1.97 -32.40 11.77
N ASP A 24 1.60 -31.73 10.68
CA ASP A 24 2.44 -30.70 10.08
C ASP A 24 2.27 -29.37 10.84
N PRO A 25 3.30 -28.87 11.55
CA PRO A 25 3.23 -27.63 12.34
C PRO A 25 2.83 -26.38 11.53
N ARG A 26 2.84 -26.46 10.20
CA ARG A 26 2.50 -25.34 9.30
C ARG A 26 1.03 -25.30 8.87
N VAL A 27 0.28 -26.35 9.15
CA VAL A 27 -1.13 -26.48 8.73
C VAL A 27 -2.05 -26.31 9.93
N ALA A 28 -3.00 -25.37 9.83
CA ALA A 28 -4.15 -25.29 10.73
C ALA A 28 -5.37 -25.97 10.07
N VAL A 29 -6.21 -26.62 10.88
CA VAL A 29 -7.40 -27.34 10.39
C VAL A 29 -8.64 -26.81 11.10
N PHE A 30 -9.60 -26.32 10.34
CA PHE A 30 -10.85 -25.73 10.83
C PHE A 30 -12.03 -26.62 10.44
N SER A 31 -12.87 -26.95 11.42
CA SER A 31 -14.03 -27.81 11.19
C SER A 31 -15.15 -27.50 12.16
N ASN A 32 -16.40 -27.61 11.71
CA ASN A 32 -17.58 -27.58 12.57
C ASN A 32 -17.65 -28.78 13.53
N ASN A 33 -16.82 -29.80 13.33
CA ASN A 33 -16.76 -30.97 14.19
C ASN A 33 -15.37 -31.07 14.86
N PRO A 34 -15.29 -31.02 16.20
CA PRO A 34 -14.02 -31.02 16.94
C PRO A 34 -13.18 -32.29 16.75
N GLN A 35 -13.76 -33.38 16.24
CA GLN A 35 -13.01 -34.58 15.86
C GLN A 35 -12.13 -34.38 14.63
N PHE A 36 -12.47 -33.42 13.76
CA PHE A 36 -11.79 -33.20 12.48
C PHE A 36 -11.01 -31.89 12.40
N GLY A 37 -11.24 -30.94 13.33
CA GLY A 37 -10.54 -29.66 13.35
C GLY A 37 -11.07 -28.73 14.42
N LEU A 38 -10.71 -27.45 14.32
CA LEU A 38 -11.06 -26.42 15.28
C LEU A 38 -12.43 -25.80 14.94
N PRO A 39 -13.43 -25.89 15.85
CA PRO A 39 -14.73 -25.24 15.66
C PRO A 39 -14.71 -23.78 16.05
N SER A 40 -15.74 -23.05 15.61
CA SER A 40 -16.02 -21.66 15.97
C SER A 40 -14.89 -20.67 15.66
N VAL A 41 -14.13 -20.90 14.59
CA VAL A 41 -13.08 -19.99 14.13
C VAL A 41 -13.54 -19.19 12.91
N GLY A 42 -13.28 -17.90 12.91
CA GLY A 42 -13.53 -16.97 11.80
C GLY A 42 -14.94 -16.38 11.78
N VAL A 43 -15.79 -16.73 12.75
CA VAL A 43 -17.19 -16.25 12.86
C VAL A 43 -17.32 -15.01 13.76
N GLU A 44 -16.22 -14.58 14.38
CA GLU A 44 -16.14 -13.52 15.39
C GLU A 44 -16.47 -12.13 14.83
N GLY A 45 -16.23 -11.91 13.54
CA GLY A 45 -16.35 -10.62 12.86
C GLY A 45 -15.44 -10.56 11.64
N PHE A 46 -15.55 -9.49 10.85
CA PHE A 46 -14.56 -9.22 9.80
C PHE A 46 -13.21 -8.91 10.43
N HIS A 47 -12.14 -9.49 9.89
CA HIS A 47 -10.79 -9.28 10.39
C HIS A 47 -9.74 -9.55 9.30
N CYS A 48 -8.52 -9.05 9.56
CA CYS A 48 -7.29 -9.49 8.91
C CYS A 48 -6.59 -10.50 9.84
N ASP A 49 -6.05 -11.60 9.31
CA ASP A 49 -5.28 -12.55 10.13
C ASP A 49 -4.00 -11.87 10.65
N GLY A 50 -3.54 -12.26 11.84
CA GLY A 50 -2.31 -11.72 12.42
C GLY A 50 -2.48 -10.43 13.23
N ASN A 51 -3.71 -10.10 13.64
CA ASN A 51 -4.03 -8.97 14.54
C ASN A 51 -3.49 -9.11 15.99
N VAL A 52 -2.75 -10.19 16.25
CA VAL A 52 -2.04 -10.49 17.51
C VAL A 52 -0.53 -10.59 17.32
N MET A 53 -0.03 -10.19 16.14
CA MET A 53 1.39 -10.22 15.78
C MET A 53 1.91 -8.81 15.49
N GLU A 54 3.17 -8.56 15.81
CA GLU A 54 3.86 -7.30 15.49
C GLU A 54 3.98 -7.08 13.97
N ILE A 55 4.26 -8.16 13.24
CA ILE A 55 4.26 -8.19 11.78
C ILE A 55 3.08 -9.06 11.34
N PRO A 56 2.01 -8.47 10.76
CA PRO A 56 0.86 -9.22 10.28
C PRO A 56 1.24 -10.24 9.20
N HIS A 57 0.36 -11.21 8.97
CA HIS A 57 0.59 -12.23 7.95
C HIS A 57 0.46 -11.62 6.55
N ALA A 58 1.33 -12.03 5.61
CA ALA A 58 1.31 -11.50 4.25
C ALA A 58 0.14 -12.06 3.44
N ALA A 59 -0.10 -13.37 3.57
CA ALA A 59 -1.13 -14.04 2.82
C ALA A 59 -1.58 -15.33 3.52
N THR A 60 -2.79 -15.74 3.20
CA THR A 60 -3.44 -16.92 3.76
C THR A 60 -3.88 -17.84 2.63
N LEU A 61 -3.46 -19.11 2.67
CA LEU A 61 -3.89 -20.15 1.75
C LEU A 61 -4.92 -21.03 2.43
N LEU A 62 -6.08 -21.20 1.82
CA LEU A 62 -7.18 -22.03 2.29
C LEU A 62 -7.44 -23.14 1.28
N PHE A 63 -7.47 -24.39 1.75
CA PHE A 63 -7.84 -25.56 0.96
C PHE A 63 -9.11 -26.19 1.53
N CYS A 64 -10.11 -26.38 0.67
CA CYS A 64 -11.36 -27.01 1.04
C CYS A 64 -11.28 -28.53 0.89
N GLU A 65 -11.14 -29.23 2.01
CA GLU A 65 -11.20 -30.70 2.01
C GLU A 65 -12.64 -31.19 1.97
N ARG A 66 -13.54 -30.53 2.71
CA ARG A 66 -14.99 -30.80 2.72
C ARG A 66 -15.79 -29.54 2.98
N THR A 67 -16.96 -29.44 2.37
CA THR A 67 -17.89 -28.31 2.54
C THR A 67 -19.31 -28.77 2.84
N ILE A 68 -20.14 -27.83 3.29
CA ILE A 68 -21.59 -28.01 3.47
C ILE A 68 -22.29 -26.80 2.85
N PRO A 69 -23.59 -26.90 2.51
CA PRO A 69 -24.30 -25.79 1.86
C PRO A 69 -24.24 -24.47 2.65
N ASN A 70 -23.99 -23.37 1.94
CA ASN A 70 -23.90 -21.99 2.46
C ASN A 70 -22.75 -21.72 3.45
N ALA A 71 -21.77 -22.64 3.57
CA ALA A 71 -20.64 -22.50 4.48
C ALA A 71 -19.48 -21.66 3.89
N ASP A 72 -19.87 -20.50 3.38
CA ASP A 72 -19.05 -19.58 2.59
C ASP A 72 -18.02 -18.86 3.46
N THR A 73 -16.99 -18.35 2.78
CA THR A 73 -16.16 -17.27 3.34
C THR A 73 -16.61 -15.96 2.73
N ILE A 74 -17.04 -15.01 3.57
CA ILE A 74 -17.39 -13.66 3.16
C ILE A 74 -16.11 -12.84 3.12
N LEU A 75 -15.80 -12.26 1.97
CA LEU A 75 -14.59 -11.49 1.69
C LEU A 75 -14.94 -10.03 1.46
N SER A 76 -14.05 -9.12 1.83
CA SER A 76 -14.18 -7.70 1.52
C SER A 76 -12.83 -7.08 1.16
N PRO A 77 -12.72 -6.40 0.01
CA PRO A 77 -11.48 -5.77 -0.42
C PRO A 77 -11.27 -4.46 0.34
N LEU A 78 -10.16 -4.38 1.06
CA LEU A 78 -9.95 -3.30 2.03
C LEU A 78 -9.52 -1.98 1.39
N ASN A 79 -9.12 -1.99 0.12
CA ASN A 79 -8.74 -0.78 -0.58
C ASN A 79 -9.97 0.11 -0.84
N GLU A 80 -11.05 -0.50 -1.33
CA GLU A 80 -12.35 0.13 -1.57
C GLU A 80 -12.98 0.56 -0.26
N VAL A 81 -12.91 -0.30 0.78
CA VAL A 81 -13.43 0.01 2.12
C VAL A 81 -12.67 1.21 2.71
N ALA A 82 -11.33 1.25 2.62
CA ALA A 82 -10.53 2.38 3.10
C ALA A 82 -10.91 3.67 2.39
N ALA A 83 -10.98 3.63 1.05
CA ALA A 83 -11.29 4.79 0.23
C ALA A 83 -12.68 5.35 0.55
N GLU A 84 -13.71 4.49 0.63
CA GLU A 84 -15.07 4.92 0.95
C GLU A 84 -15.21 5.39 2.41
N LEU A 85 -14.52 4.75 3.37
CA LEU A 85 -14.51 5.18 4.77
C LEU A 85 -13.92 6.61 4.91
N ILE A 86 -12.78 6.87 4.28
CA ILE A 86 -12.17 8.21 4.28
C ILE A 86 -13.12 9.22 3.63
N LEU A 87 -13.73 8.86 2.50
CA LEU A 87 -14.63 9.75 1.76
C LEU A 87 -15.90 10.10 2.55
N LEU A 88 -16.58 9.11 3.12
CA LEU A 88 -17.87 9.28 3.79
C LEU A 88 -17.73 9.78 5.22
N HIS A 89 -16.71 9.31 5.95
CA HIS A 89 -16.58 9.53 7.39
C HIS A 89 -15.34 10.30 7.81
N GLY A 90 -14.37 10.55 6.93
CA GLY A 90 -13.12 11.22 7.28
C GLY A 90 -13.29 12.62 7.89
N LYS A 91 -14.41 13.31 7.59
CA LYS A 91 -14.76 14.62 8.18
C LYS A 91 -15.72 14.54 9.37
N SER A 92 -16.22 13.35 9.69
CA SER A 92 -17.14 13.11 10.81
C SER A 92 -16.41 12.99 12.15
N PHE A 93 -15.10 12.73 12.12
CA PHE A 93 -14.25 12.62 13.30
C PHE A 93 -13.48 13.93 13.56
N PRO A 94 -13.14 14.24 14.82
CA PRO A 94 -12.33 15.39 15.17
C PRO A 94 -10.81 15.18 14.92
N PHE A 95 -10.44 14.07 14.28
CA PHE A 95 -9.08 13.65 13.95
C PHE A 95 -9.07 12.99 12.57
N ASP A 96 -7.89 12.90 11.94
CA ASP A 96 -7.71 12.15 10.70
C ASP A 96 -7.70 10.64 11.00
N LEU A 97 -8.47 9.87 10.23
CA LEU A 97 -8.50 8.41 10.34
C LEU A 97 -7.14 7.77 10.01
N ALA A 98 -6.29 8.44 9.24
CA ALA A 98 -4.92 8.01 8.97
C ALA A 98 -4.01 8.08 10.22
N ASP A 99 -4.39 8.85 11.24
CA ASP A 99 -3.66 8.96 12.51
C ASP A 99 -4.17 7.99 13.59
N VAL A 100 -5.14 7.13 13.23
CA VAL A 100 -5.74 6.15 14.13
C VAL A 100 -4.97 4.82 14.08
N LEU A 101 -4.73 4.26 15.26
CA LEU A 101 -4.12 2.97 15.49
C LEU A 101 -5.19 1.99 16.01
N PHE A 102 -5.30 0.83 15.38
CA PHE A 102 -5.98 -0.33 15.96
C PHE A 102 -5.11 -0.94 17.07
N ALA A 103 -5.65 -1.09 18.27
CA ALA A 103 -4.97 -1.76 19.39
C ALA A 103 -5.56 -3.15 19.64
N SER A 104 -4.72 -4.18 19.61
CA SER A 104 -5.15 -5.56 19.80
C SER A 104 -5.85 -5.76 21.16
N SER A 105 -6.98 -6.46 21.17
CA SER A 105 -7.67 -6.84 22.42
C SER A 105 -7.00 -8.02 23.14
N HIS A 106 -6.02 -8.67 22.51
CA HIS A 106 -5.41 -9.91 23.00
C HIS A 106 -3.93 -9.78 23.36
N VAL A 107 -3.24 -8.74 22.88
CA VAL A 107 -1.82 -8.52 23.12
C VAL A 107 -1.61 -7.08 23.59
N ASP A 108 -1.19 -6.94 24.85
CA ASP A 108 -0.93 -5.63 25.45
C ASP A 108 0.13 -4.85 24.65
N ASN A 109 -0.14 -3.56 24.43
CA ASN A 109 0.71 -2.63 23.69
C ASN A 109 0.94 -2.96 22.21
N LEU A 110 0.26 -3.96 21.65
CA LEU A 110 0.29 -4.20 20.21
C LEU A 110 -0.69 -3.27 19.50
N THR A 111 -0.16 -2.35 18.71
CA THR A 111 -0.94 -1.44 17.87
C THR A 111 -0.51 -1.52 16.42
N GLN A 112 -1.46 -1.33 15.50
CA GLN A 112 -1.26 -1.32 14.04
C GLN A 112 -1.98 -0.10 13.44
N PRO A 113 -1.56 0.42 12.27
CA PRO A 113 -2.29 1.50 11.61
C PRO A 113 -3.67 1.02 11.21
N LEU A 114 -4.69 1.81 11.50
CA LEU A 114 -6.02 1.53 10.96
C LEU A 114 -6.02 1.67 9.43
N ILE A 115 -5.36 2.71 8.91
CA ILE A 115 -5.21 2.98 7.48
C ILE A 115 -3.73 3.05 7.15
N TYR A 116 -3.30 2.31 6.13
CA TYR A 116 -1.90 2.24 5.74
C TYR A 116 -1.73 1.93 4.25
N PRO A 117 -0.55 2.24 3.66
CA PRO A 117 -0.16 1.73 2.34
C PRO A 117 0.11 0.22 2.37
N HIS A 118 -0.46 -0.52 1.42
CA HIS A 118 -0.06 -1.90 1.23
C HIS A 118 1.45 -1.96 0.86
N PRO A 119 2.30 -2.72 1.56
CA PRO A 119 3.76 -2.62 1.42
C PRO A 119 4.30 -3.08 0.07
N LEU A 120 3.52 -3.83 -0.71
CA LEU A 120 3.93 -4.29 -2.04
C LEU A 120 3.33 -3.47 -3.19
N THR A 121 2.14 -2.92 -3.01
CA THR A 121 1.37 -2.26 -4.09
C THR A 121 1.20 -0.76 -3.86
N GLY A 122 1.52 -0.26 -2.66
CA GLY A 122 1.33 1.14 -2.28
C GLY A 122 -0.13 1.56 -2.08
N ASN A 123 -1.09 0.75 -2.51
CA ASN A 123 -2.51 1.05 -2.40
C ASN A 123 -2.94 1.26 -0.95
N ILE A 124 -3.75 2.29 -0.71
CA ILE A 124 -4.34 2.53 0.61
C ILE A 124 -5.22 1.35 0.97
N THR A 125 -5.01 0.82 2.17
CA THR A 125 -5.78 -0.30 2.72
C THR A 125 -5.96 -0.14 4.23
N MET A 126 -6.49 -1.15 4.90
CA MET A 126 -6.87 -1.08 6.31
C MET A 126 -6.39 -2.27 7.13
N PHE A 127 -6.19 -2.08 8.44
CA PHE A 127 -5.95 -3.18 9.37
C PHE A 127 -6.83 -3.06 10.61
N PHE A 128 -7.69 -4.05 10.84
CA PHE A 128 -8.58 -4.10 12.00
C PHE A 128 -9.07 -5.52 12.30
N GLY A 129 -9.74 -5.68 13.44
CA GLY A 129 -10.66 -6.77 13.73
C GLY A 129 -11.98 -6.21 14.27
N LEU A 130 -13.11 -6.81 13.90
CA LEU A 130 -14.45 -6.45 14.38
C LEU A 130 -15.04 -7.54 15.28
N GLY A 131 -16.20 -7.26 15.87
CA GLY A 131 -16.91 -8.17 16.77
C GLY A 131 -16.10 -8.51 18.01
N THR A 132 -15.91 -9.78 18.34
CA THR A 132 -15.11 -10.15 19.54
C THR A 132 -13.61 -9.95 19.36
N LEU A 133 -13.16 -9.72 18.12
CA LEU A 133 -11.79 -9.31 17.80
C LEU A 133 -11.61 -7.79 17.85
N SER A 134 -12.70 -7.05 18.10
CA SER A 134 -12.66 -5.60 18.18
C SER A 134 -11.77 -5.13 19.31
N GLY A 135 -10.83 -4.29 18.93
CA GLY A 135 -9.86 -3.64 19.79
C GLY A 135 -10.34 -2.28 20.31
N ARG A 136 -9.47 -1.60 21.04
CA ARG A 136 -9.59 -0.16 21.22
C ARG A 136 -8.86 0.56 20.09
N TYR A 137 -9.16 1.84 19.90
CA TYR A 137 -8.42 2.69 18.98
C TYR A 137 -7.65 3.74 19.74
N HIS A 138 -6.41 3.98 19.31
CA HIS A 138 -5.56 5.03 19.84
C HIS A 138 -5.27 6.04 18.74
N LEU A 139 -5.00 7.28 19.11
CA LEU A 139 -4.32 8.21 18.22
C LEU A 139 -2.83 7.92 18.24
N LYS A 140 -2.17 8.31 17.16
CA LYS A 140 -0.74 8.13 16.98
C LYS A 140 0.12 8.66 18.13
N ASN A 141 -0.27 9.79 18.72
CA ASN A 141 0.38 10.37 19.90
C ASN A 141 0.19 9.57 21.22
N GLY A 142 -0.35 8.35 21.13
CA GLY A 142 -0.60 7.46 22.27
C GLY A 142 -1.93 7.71 23.00
N THR A 143 -2.71 8.71 22.59
CA THR A 143 -4.00 9.01 23.23
C THR A 143 -5.00 7.90 22.95
N VAL A 144 -5.43 7.17 23.98
CA VAL A 144 -6.51 6.18 23.87
C VAL A 144 -7.83 6.90 23.60
N LEU A 145 -8.53 6.52 22.52
CA LEU A 145 -9.84 7.09 22.19
C LEU A 145 -10.90 6.64 23.21
N SER A 146 -11.92 7.47 23.41
CA SER A 146 -13.06 7.12 24.24
C SER A 146 -13.83 5.91 23.66
N GLN A 147 -14.64 5.26 24.49
CA GLN A 147 -15.50 4.18 24.02
C GLN A 147 -16.48 4.67 22.93
N GLU A 148 -17.03 5.88 23.08
CA GLU A 148 -17.90 6.51 22.09
C GLU A 148 -17.21 6.64 20.71
N TRP A 149 -15.97 7.11 20.68
CA TRP A 149 -15.22 7.21 19.42
C TRP A 149 -14.80 5.85 18.86
N THR A 150 -14.46 4.90 19.73
CA THR A 150 -14.20 3.51 19.33
C THR A 150 -15.44 2.90 18.66
N ASP A 151 -16.61 3.03 19.28
CA ASP A 151 -17.87 2.52 18.76
C ASP A 151 -18.26 3.22 17.44
N ALA A 152 -18.02 4.53 17.33
CA ALA A 152 -18.27 5.28 16.10
C ALA A 152 -17.35 4.84 14.94
N ILE A 153 -16.07 4.57 15.20
CA ILE A 153 -15.14 4.02 14.19
C ILE A 153 -15.60 2.62 13.77
N VAL A 154 -15.92 1.74 14.74
CA VAL A 154 -16.41 0.38 14.45
C VAL A 154 -17.67 0.44 13.59
N ALA A 155 -18.66 1.29 13.94
CA ALA A 155 -19.89 1.43 13.19
C ALA A 155 -19.67 1.97 11.77
N ALA A 156 -18.74 2.90 11.59
CA ALA A 156 -18.38 3.42 10.27
C ALA A 156 -17.72 2.34 9.40
N ILE A 157 -16.83 1.52 9.97
CA ILE A 157 -16.22 0.39 9.26
C ILE A 157 -17.29 -0.65 8.91
N ASP A 158 -18.18 -1.00 9.85
CA ASP A 158 -19.23 -2.00 9.64
C ASP A 158 -20.24 -1.57 8.55
N ASP A 159 -20.61 -0.28 8.51
CA ASP A 159 -21.46 0.28 7.45
C ASP A 159 -20.80 0.16 6.07
N VAL A 160 -19.56 0.63 5.94
CA VAL A 160 -18.85 0.61 4.64
C VAL A 160 -18.52 -0.82 4.20
N ILE A 161 -17.98 -1.67 5.09
CA ILE A 161 -17.58 -3.02 4.72
C ILE A 161 -18.76 -3.86 4.23
N SER A 162 -19.96 -3.65 4.79
CA SER A 162 -21.16 -4.38 4.40
C SER A 162 -21.57 -4.17 2.94
N ARG A 163 -21.16 -3.04 2.34
CA ARG A 163 -21.42 -2.68 0.94
C ARG A 163 -20.45 -3.33 -0.04
N HIS A 164 -19.29 -3.77 0.46
CA HIS A 164 -18.18 -4.34 -0.32
C HIS A 164 -17.95 -5.81 0.04
N THR A 165 -19.01 -6.63 0.03
CA THR A 165 -18.89 -8.06 0.35
C THR A 165 -19.04 -8.95 -0.87
N VAL A 166 -18.20 -9.98 -0.94
CA VAL A 166 -18.32 -11.08 -1.90
C VAL A 166 -18.30 -12.38 -1.14
N ASN A 167 -19.27 -13.27 -1.41
CA ASN A 167 -19.29 -14.61 -0.83
C ASN A 167 -18.49 -15.55 -1.72
N HIS A 168 -17.47 -16.19 -1.16
CA HIS A 168 -16.80 -17.31 -1.80
C HIS A 168 -17.48 -18.61 -1.37
N GLU A 169 -18.27 -19.16 -2.29
CA GLU A 169 -18.92 -20.47 -2.16
C GLU A 169 -17.89 -21.58 -2.42
N TRP A 170 -17.66 -22.43 -1.42
CA TRP A 170 -16.66 -23.48 -1.49
C TRP A 170 -17.15 -24.72 -2.22
N VAL A 171 -16.29 -25.31 -3.04
CA VAL A 171 -16.39 -26.68 -3.56
C VAL A 171 -15.22 -27.51 -3.03
N GLU A 172 -15.46 -28.81 -2.81
CA GLU A 172 -14.39 -29.72 -2.37
C GLU A 172 -13.24 -29.75 -3.39
N GLY A 173 -12.01 -29.59 -2.90
CA GLY A 173 -10.80 -29.50 -3.72
C GLY A 173 -10.38 -28.07 -4.05
N ASP A 174 -11.21 -27.06 -3.78
CA ASP A 174 -10.83 -25.66 -4.00
C ASP A 174 -9.61 -25.27 -3.16
N MET A 175 -8.75 -24.45 -3.76
CA MET A 175 -7.65 -23.80 -3.07
C MET A 175 -7.67 -22.31 -3.40
N VAL A 176 -7.73 -21.47 -2.37
CA VAL A 176 -7.75 -20.01 -2.49
C VAL A 176 -6.54 -19.44 -1.76
N MET A 177 -5.91 -18.45 -2.37
CA MET A 177 -4.89 -17.63 -1.73
C MET A 177 -5.43 -16.21 -1.58
N LEU A 178 -5.36 -15.68 -0.36
CA LEU A 178 -5.84 -14.37 0.03
C LEU A 178 -4.65 -13.47 0.32
N ASP A 179 -4.66 -12.25 -0.22
CA ASP A 179 -3.80 -11.16 0.24
C ASP A 179 -4.32 -10.71 1.62
N ASN A 180 -3.63 -11.08 2.68
CA ASN A 180 -4.11 -10.85 4.04
C ASN A 180 -3.89 -9.40 4.50
N LEU A 181 -3.12 -8.62 3.75
CA LEU A 181 -2.88 -7.21 4.04
C LEU A 181 -3.92 -6.30 3.35
N ALA A 182 -4.57 -6.77 2.29
CA ALA A 182 -5.56 -5.99 1.53
C ALA A 182 -6.99 -6.59 1.53
N LEU A 183 -7.24 -7.65 2.31
CA LEU A 183 -8.52 -8.33 2.34
C LEU A 183 -8.96 -8.66 3.77
N ALA A 184 -10.17 -8.24 4.14
CA ALA A 184 -10.83 -8.72 5.34
C ALA A 184 -11.71 -9.91 5.00
N HIS A 185 -11.88 -10.82 5.96
CA HIS A 185 -12.74 -11.98 5.78
C HIS A 185 -13.51 -12.33 7.04
N LYS A 186 -14.60 -13.07 6.85
CA LYS A 186 -15.47 -13.61 7.91
C LYS A 186 -16.09 -14.92 7.42
N ALA A 187 -16.07 -15.96 8.25
CA ALA A 187 -16.79 -17.19 8.00
C ALA A 187 -18.30 -16.95 8.16
N SER A 188 -19.12 -17.51 7.26
CA SER A 188 -20.58 -17.48 7.45
C SER A 188 -20.99 -18.25 8.72
N SER A 189 -22.13 -17.92 9.31
CA SER A 189 -22.63 -18.66 10.49
C SER A 189 -22.94 -20.13 10.17
N ALA A 190 -23.30 -20.43 8.91
CA ALA A 190 -23.55 -21.80 8.45
C ALA A 190 -22.29 -22.68 8.48
N THR A 191 -21.09 -22.11 8.55
CA THR A 191 -19.85 -22.88 8.76
C THR A 191 -19.84 -23.69 10.06
N GLN A 192 -20.76 -23.43 10.99
CA GLN A 192 -20.90 -24.14 12.26
C GLN A 192 -22.13 -25.07 12.31
N ALA A 193 -22.86 -25.24 11.19
CA ALA A 193 -24.06 -26.08 11.15
C ALA A 193 -23.74 -27.58 11.33
N GLU A 194 -24.62 -28.34 11.98
CA GLU A 194 -24.41 -29.78 12.26
C GLU A 194 -24.91 -30.71 11.13
N ASN A 195 -25.36 -30.17 10.01
CA ASN A 195 -25.96 -30.92 8.89
C ASN A 195 -24.92 -31.55 7.93
N GLY A 196 -23.70 -31.79 8.42
CA GLY A 196 -22.59 -32.35 7.65
C GLY A 196 -21.25 -32.05 8.33
N VAL A 197 -20.15 -32.41 7.67
CA VAL A 197 -18.81 -32.11 8.16
C VAL A 197 -18.11 -31.19 7.16
N ARG A 198 -17.71 -30.01 7.62
CA ARG A 198 -16.90 -29.06 6.88
C ARG A 198 -15.47 -29.12 7.38
N ILE A 199 -14.50 -29.11 6.47
CA ILE A 199 -13.06 -29.14 6.80
C ILE A 199 -12.34 -28.19 5.84
N LEU A 200 -11.76 -27.13 6.41
CA LEU A 200 -10.78 -26.29 5.72
C LEU A 200 -9.39 -26.50 6.32
N ARG A 201 -8.38 -26.50 5.46
CA ARG A 201 -6.97 -26.46 5.86
C ARG A 201 -6.43 -25.07 5.53
N ARG A 202 -5.65 -24.50 6.45
CA ARG A 202 -5.01 -23.20 6.26
C ARG A 202 -3.51 -23.32 6.38
N VAL A 203 -2.81 -22.64 5.48
CA VAL A 203 -1.39 -22.34 5.58
C VAL A 203 -1.23 -20.82 5.55
N THR A 204 -0.46 -20.29 6.49
CA THR A 204 -0.30 -18.84 6.66
C THR A 204 1.14 -18.45 6.32
N LEU A 205 1.32 -17.44 5.46
CA LEU A 205 2.62 -16.91 5.08
C LEU A 205 3.01 -15.77 6.02
N LYS A 206 4.24 -15.81 6.55
CA LYS A 206 4.76 -14.77 7.43
C LYS A 206 4.89 -13.46 6.64
N GLY A 207 4.46 -12.36 7.25
CA GLY A 207 4.83 -11.04 6.77
C GLY A 207 6.31 -10.75 7.04
N THR A 208 6.85 -9.83 6.25
CA THR A 208 8.22 -9.30 6.41
C THR A 208 8.24 -7.79 6.62
N ASN A 209 7.09 -7.13 6.50
CA ASN A 209 6.97 -5.68 6.51
C ASN A 209 6.12 -5.27 7.72
N LEU A 210 6.67 -4.40 8.56
CA LEU A 210 5.85 -3.64 9.50
C LEU A 210 4.87 -2.78 8.70
N LEU A 211 3.65 -2.66 9.21
CA LEU A 211 2.69 -1.76 8.60
C LEU A 211 3.13 -0.32 8.90
N GLN A 212 3.36 0.46 7.85
CA GLN A 212 3.85 1.81 8.01
C GLN A 212 2.71 2.78 8.28
N HIS A 213 2.91 3.66 9.24
CA HIS A 213 2.04 4.82 9.47
C HIS A 213 2.51 6.00 8.61
N ARG A 214 1.61 6.98 8.42
CA ARG A 214 2.01 8.35 8.08
C ARG A 214 3.05 8.83 9.11
N GLN A 215 4.15 9.48 8.70
CA GLN A 215 5.23 9.88 9.62
C GLN A 215 4.86 11.08 10.51
N GLU A 216 5.41 11.15 11.72
CA GLU A 216 4.97 12.09 12.79
C GLU A 216 5.65 13.45 12.67
N ASP A 217 6.92 13.41 12.28
CA ASP A 217 7.74 14.59 12.01
C ASP A 217 7.34 15.30 10.71
N GLY A 218 6.26 14.82 10.06
CA GLY A 218 5.76 15.33 8.79
C GLY A 218 6.85 15.29 7.72
N LEU A 219 7.10 16.45 7.10
CA LEU A 219 8.08 16.59 6.03
C LEU A 219 9.51 16.34 6.49
N GLU A 220 9.84 16.61 7.76
CA GLU A 220 11.22 16.52 8.28
C GLU A 220 11.76 15.08 8.31
N SER A 221 10.87 14.09 8.26
CA SER A 221 11.25 12.67 8.16
C SER A 221 11.72 12.27 6.75
N PHE A 222 11.61 13.17 5.77
CA PHE A 222 11.89 12.89 4.37
C PHE A 222 12.83 13.93 3.75
N PRO A 223 13.69 13.54 2.80
CA PRO A 223 14.38 14.49 1.93
C PRO A 223 13.35 15.35 1.19
N HIS A 224 13.35 16.64 1.46
CA HIS A 224 12.38 17.57 0.90
C HIS A 224 12.99 18.94 0.57
N ARG A 225 12.31 19.71 -0.29
CA ARG A 225 12.67 21.08 -0.63
C ARG A 225 11.40 21.90 -0.80
N CYS A 226 11.31 23.05 -0.14
CA CYS A 226 10.14 23.91 -0.18
C CYS A 226 10.39 25.17 -1.01
N SER A 227 9.38 25.55 -1.79
CA SER A 227 9.33 26.82 -2.49
C SER A 227 8.32 27.73 -1.82
N LYS A 228 8.79 28.88 -1.31
CA LYS A 228 7.91 29.94 -0.79
C LYS A 228 7.09 30.59 -1.92
N THR A 229 7.66 30.68 -3.13
CA THR A 229 7.01 31.33 -4.28
C THR A 229 5.92 30.46 -4.90
N GLU A 230 6.13 29.15 -4.96
CA GLU A 230 5.17 28.19 -5.51
C GLU A 230 4.24 27.61 -4.43
N GLU A 231 4.42 28.02 -3.17
CA GLU A 231 3.65 27.56 -2.00
C GLU A 231 3.58 26.03 -1.85
N VAL A 232 4.68 25.33 -2.16
CA VAL A 232 4.73 23.86 -2.19
C VAL A 232 6.06 23.30 -1.66
N CYS A 233 6.01 22.13 -1.04
CA CYS A 233 7.19 21.33 -0.71
C CYS A 233 7.23 20.07 -1.59
N LEU A 234 8.36 19.84 -2.25
CA LEU A 234 8.66 18.58 -2.93
C LEU A 234 9.28 17.61 -1.94
N VAL A 235 8.82 16.36 -1.93
CA VAL A 235 9.16 15.37 -0.90
C VAL A 235 9.45 14.02 -1.54
N SER A 236 10.61 13.45 -1.25
CA SER A 236 10.97 12.11 -1.70
C SER A 236 10.42 11.05 -0.75
N LEU A 237 9.71 10.07 -1.28
CA LEU A 237 9.29 8.89 -0.54
C LEU A 237 10.23 7.69 -0.74
N ALA A 238 11.47 7.91 -1.20
CA ALA A 238 12.40 6.83 -1.51
C ALA A 238 12.79 5.97 -0.30
N SER A 239 12.83 6.55 0.90
CA SER A 239 13.09 5.83 2.16
C SER A 239 11.85 5.14 2.74
N TRP A 240 10.67 5.51 2.24
CA TRP A 240 9.38 5.05 2.77
C TRP A 240 8.87 3.86 2.00
N VAL A 241 8.91 3.96 0.67
CA VAL A 241 8.51 2.88 -0.22
C VAL A 241 9.57 1.77 -0.20
N GLY A 242 9.21 0.63 0.37
CA GLY A 242 10.09 -0.53 0.59
C GLY A 242 10.41 -1.34 -0.66
N TYR A 243 10.78 -0.68 -1.75
CA TYR A 243 11.25 -1.38 -2.95
C TYR A 243 12.61 -2.03 -2.69
N GLU A 244 12.74 -3.30 -3.07
CA GLU A 244 14.03 -3.97 -3.11
C GLU A 244 14.89 -3.36 -4.22
N ASP A 245 16.11 -2.97 -3.89
CA ASP A 245 17.02 -2.28 -4.82
C ASP A 245 17.30 -3.12 -6.07
N GLY A 246 17.28 -2.47 -7.23
CA GLY A 246 17.57 -3.11 -8.51
C GLY A 246 16.48 -4.04 -9.02
N THR A 247 15.25 -3.97 -8.48
CA THR A 247 14.11 -4.77 -8.96
C THR A 247 13.30 -4.09 -10.06
N GLY A 248 13.58 -2.82 -10.37
CA GLY A 248 12.85 -2.08 -11.40
C GLY A 248 11.40 -1.76 -11.01
N LYS A 249 11.07 -1.78 -9.72
CA LYS A 249 9.71 -1.56 -9.24
C LYS A 249 9.34 -0.09 -9.29
N PHE A 250 8.09 0.16 -9.65
CA PHE A 250 7.46 1.46 -9.58
C PHE A 250 5.94 1.32 -9.54
N HIS A 251 5.27 2.38 -9.08
CA HIS A 251 3.82 2.50 -9.06
C HIS A 251 3.33 3.17 -10.35
N SER A 252 2.10 2.91 -10.77
CA SER A 252 1.44 3.78 -11.75
C SER A 252 1.26 5.22 -11.22
N ASN A 253 0.95 6.18 -12.09
CA ASN A 253 0.67 7.58 -11.68
C ASN A 253 -0.35 7.66 -10.52
N ALA A 254 -1.45 6.91 -10.64
CA ALA A 254 -2.54 6.93 -9.67
C ALA A 254 -2.11 6.32 -8.33
N GLU A 255 -1.41 5.20 -8.36
CA GLU A 255 -0.87 4.53 -7.17
C GLU A 255 0.21 5.39 -6.49
N ALA A 256 1.12 6.00 -7.25
CA ALA A 256 2.14 6.91 -6.71
C ALA A 256 1.52 8.14 -6.03
N ALA A 257 0.48 8.72 -6.63
CA ALA A 257 -0.28 9.81 -6.01
C ALA A 257 -1.01 9.35 -4.73
N GLY A 258 -1.56 8.13 -4.71
CA GLY A 258 -2.14 7.51 -3.52
C GLY A 258 -1.13 7.35 -2.40
N VAL A 259 0.09 6.90 -2.73
CA VAL A 259 1.22 6.77 -1.80
C VAL A 259 1.62 8.14 -1.22
N CYS A 260 1.66 9.21 -2.02
CA CYS A 260 1.88 10.56 -1.51
C CYS A 260 0.85 10.97 -0.44
N LYS A 261 -0.44 10.68 -0.68
CA LYS A 261 -1.52 11.00 0.26
C LYS A 261 -1.44 10.19 1.55
N ALA A 262 -1.05 8.92 1.43
CA ALA A 262 -0.81 8.03 2.55
C ALA A 262 0.29 8.58 3.46
N ALA A 263 1.45 8.85 2.85
CA ALA A 263 2.69 9.11 3.56
C ALA A 263 2.76 10.52 4.18
N LEU A 264 2.11 11.50 3.57
CA LEU A 264 2.31 12.92 3.88
C LEU A 264 1.04 13.61 4.39
N SER A 265 0.03 13.78 3.54
CA SER A 265 -1.24 14.41 3.90
C SER A 265 -2.31 14.14 2.84
N SER A 266 -3.59 14.29 3.18
CA SER A 266 -4.69 14.14 2.21
C SER A 266 -4.61 15.13 1.04
N ASP A 267 -3.96 16.28 1.23
CA ASP A 267 -3.72 17.32 0.23
C ASP A 267 -2.45 17.06 -0.61
N ALA A 268 -1.66 16.06 -0.27
CA ALA A 268 -0.46 15.71 -1.03
C ALA A 268 -0.83 15.13 -2.41
N THR A 269 -0.03 15.44 -3.40
CA THR A 269 -0.16 14.91 -4.77
C THR A 269 1.20 14.42 -5.26
N LEU A 270 1.20 13.78 -6.43
CA LEU A 270 2.43 13.54 -7.17
C LEU A 270 2.91 14.87 -7.78
N ALA A 271 4.21 15.15 -7.71
CA ALA A 271 4.75 16.46 -8.04
C ALA A 271 4.64 16.81 -9.53
N THR A 272 4.22 18.05 -9.85
CA THR A 272 4.31 18.64 -11.18
C THR A 272 5.48 19.63 -11.23
N LEU A 273 6.37 19.52 -12.23
CA LEU A 273 7.59 20.33 -12.32
C LEU A 273 7.51 21.37 -13.44
N HIS A 274 6.40 22.11 -13.48
CA HIS A 274 6.08 23.05 -14.56
C HIS A 274 6.92 24.33 -14.56
N THR A 275 7.78 24.56 -13.55
CA THR A 275 8.70 25.71 -13.50
C THR A 275 10.16 25.28 -13.32
N PRO A 276 11.13 26.05 -13.85
CA PRO A 276 12.57 25.75 -13.66
C PRO A 276 12.99 25.70 -12.19
N HIS A 277 12.32 26.48 -11.34
CA HIS A 277 12.58 26.48 -9.91
C HIS A 277 12.21 25.13 -9.29
N LEU A 278 11.01 24.62 -9.56
CA LEU A 278 10.59 23.28 -9.09
C LEU A 278 11.49 22.17 -9.65
N ALA A 279 11.89 22.25 -10.92
CA ALA A 279 12.84 21.31 -11.50
C ALA A 279 14.20 21.33 -10.77
N SER A 280 14.69 22.51 -10.38
CA SER A 280 15.92 22.65 -9.59
C SER A 280 15.77 22.08 -8.17
N LEU A 281 14.60 22.22 -7.55
CA LEU A 281 14.34 21.62 -6.23
C LEU A 281 14.33 20.09 -6.32
N ALA A 282 13.63 19.54 -7.32
CA ALA A 282 13.60 18.10 -7.59
C ALA A 282 15.00 17.54 -7.85
N ARG A 283 15.81 18.24 -8.65
CA ARG A 283 17.22 17.89 -8.88
C ARG A 283 18.00 17.75 -7.57
N SER A 284 17.87 18.70 -6.65
CA SER A 284 18.57 18.64 -5.36
C SER A 284 18.18 17.41 -4.55
N ILE A 285 16.90 17.03 -4.56
CA ILE A 285 16.39 15.83 -3.88
C ILE A 285 16.95 14.56 -4.53
N VAL A 286 16.97 14.49 -5.87
CA VAL A 286 17.48 13.34 -6.62
C VAL A 286 19.00 13.19 -6.43
N GLU A 287 19.74 14.29 -6.37
CA GLU A 287 21.17 14.30 -6.08
C GLU A 287 21.49 13.85 -4.65
N GLU A 288 20.65 14.21 -3.68
CA GLU A 288 20.77 13.80 -2.27
C GLU A 288 20.45 12.31 -2.09
N THR A 289 19.33 11.86 -2.65
CA THR A 289 18.81 10.50 -2.45
C THR A 289 19.48 9.45 -3.33
N LYS A 290 20.07 9.86 -4.47
CA LYS A 290 20.62 8.96 -5.49
C LYS A 290 19.62 7.92 -5.99
N LYS A 291 18.34 8.30 -6.06
CA LYS A 291 17.24 7.47 -6.58
C LYS A 291 16.46 8.28 -7.62
N PRO A 292 15.93 7.66 -8.68
CA PRO A 292 15.08 8.35 -9.63
C PRO A 292 13.65 8.49 -9.09
N HIS A 293 12.98 9.54 -9.54
CA HIS A 293 11.72 10.00 -8.97
C HIS A 293 10.62 10.20 -9.97
N TRP A 294 9.47 9.61 -9.68
CA TRP A 294 8.24 9.74 -10.43
C TRP A 294 7.66 11.15 -10.30
N ILE A 295 7.29 11.78 -11.42
CA ILE A 295 6.56 13.06 -11.45
C ILE A 295 5.27 12.94 -12.25
N MET A 296 4.32 13.82 -11.98
CA MET A 296 3.03 13.87 -12.66
C MET A 296 3.19 14.58 -14.01
N GLY A 297 3.74 13.91 -15.02
CA GLY A 297 3.89 14.46 -16.37
C GLY A 297 3.63 13.41 -17.44
N ILE A 298 2.88 13.78 -18.47
CA ILE A 298 2.59 12.95 -19.65
C ILE A 298 3.20 13.62 -20.89
N GLU A 299 4.24 13.04 -21.46
CA GLU A 299 4.75 13.43 -22.77
C GLU A 299 3.70 13.13 -23.85
N THR A 300 3.43 14.13 -24.69
CA THR A 300 2.60 13.92 -25.88
C THR A 300 3.51 13.60 -27.06
N ALA A 301 3.47 12.34 -27.50
CA ALA A 301 4.31 11.84 -28.58
C ALA A 301 4.25 12.73 -29.84
N GLY A 302 5.41 13.15 -30.33
CA GLY A 302 5.56 13.86 -31.61
C GLY A 302 5.17 15.34 -31.60
N VAL A 303 4.94 15.94 -30.42
CA VAL A 303 4.63 17.38 -30.31
C VAL A 303 5.53 18.12 -29.32
N ASP A 304 6.56 17.46 -28.77
CA ASP A 304 7.53 18.02 -27.84
C ASP A 304 6.84 18.83 -26.73
N ARG A 305 5.89 18.18 -26.04
CA ARG A 305 5.05 18.78 -25.00
C ARG A 305 4.89 17.88 -23.80
N VAL A 306 4.89 18.48 -22.63
CA VAL A 306 4.50 17.82 -21.38
C VAL A 306 3.12 18.29 -20.98
N ASN A 307 2.21 17.35 -20.74
CA ASN A 307 0.91 17.57 -20.13
C ASN A 307 1.00 17.23 -18.65
N TRP A 308 0.90 18.24 -17.79
CA TRP A 308 0.97 18.08 -16.34
C TRP A 308 -0.37 17.67 -15.71
N GLY A 309 -1.42 17.49 -16.53
CA GLY A 309 -2.80 17.39 -16.09
C GLY A 309 -3.50 18.75 -16.05
N GLU A 310 -4.82 18.73 -15.82
CA GLU A 310 -5.66 19.94 -15.65
C GLU A 310 -5.64 20.96 -16.81
N GLY A 311 -5.16 20.55 -17.98
CA GLY A 311 -5.07 21.41 -19.17
C GLY A 311 -3.82 22.30 -19.21
N VAL A 312 -2.86 22.10 -18.30
CA VAL A 312 -1.55 22.77 -18.35
C VAL A 312 -0.62 21.97 -19.27
N THR A 313 -0.20 22.60 -20.37
CA THR A 313 0.74 22.02 -21.33
C THR A 313 1.91 22.97 -21.55
N ASP A 314 3.13 22.47 -21.37
CA ASP A 314 4.34 23.21 -21.69
C ASP A 314 5.00 22.64 -22.93
N ALA A 315 5.39 23.52 -23.87
CA ALA A 315 6.21 23.13 -25.02
C ALA A 315 7.68 23.02 -24.58
N TRP A 316 8.37 21.98 -25.04
CA TRP A 316 9.80 21.75 -24.77
C TRP A 316 10.64 22.98 -25.14
N ASP A 317 10.27 23.68 -26.21
CA ASP A 317 11.04 24.83 -26.71
C ASP A 317 10.85 26.11 -25.89
N SER A 318 9.81 26.15 -25.04
CA SER A 318 9.44 27.35 -24.29
C SER A 318 10.18 27.48 -22.95
N GLN A 319 10.70 26.38 -22.43
CA GLN A 319 11.38 26.24 -21.15
C GLN A 319 12.51 25.21 -21.35
N PRO A 320 13.77 25.48 -20.97
CA PRO A 320 14.86 24.52 -21.13
C PRO A 320 14.74 23.39 -20.09
N TYR A 321 13.74 22.52 -20.26
CA TYR A 321 13.59 21.33 -19.43
C TYR A 321 14.81 20.42 -19.63
N PRO A 322 15.32 19.79 -18.55
CA PRO A 322 16.58 19.06 -18.58
C PRO A 322 16.40 17.66 -19.18
N TRP A 323 15.83 17.54 -20.39
CA TRP A 323 15.64 16.23 -21.03
C TRP A 323 16.97 15.52 -21.26
N ASP A 324 17.03 14.25 -20.88
CA ASP A 324 18.19 13.42 -21.14
C ASP A 324 18.19 12.92 -22.59
N HIS A 325 18.77 13.71 -23.49
CA HIS A 325 18.89 13.30 -24.90
C HIS A 325 19.98 12.22 -25.13
N ALA A 326 20.83 11.95 -24.14
CA ALA A 326 22.04 11.16 -24.29
C ALA A 326 21.86 9.67 -23.99
N SER A 327 20.93 9.29 -23.12
CA SER A 327 20.75 7.90 -22.68
C SER A 327 20.23 6.96 -23.77
N GLY A 328 19.57 7.51 -24.82
CA GLY A 328 18.75 6.73 -25.73
C GLY A 328 17.58 6.14 -24.93
N GLN A 329 16.42 6.79 -25.03
CA GLN A 329 15.18 6.55 -24.27
C GLN A 329 15.20 5.30 -23.37
N PRO A 330 15.21 5.45 -22.04
CA PRO A 330 15.67 4.41 -21.11
C PRO A 330 14.78 3.15 -21.06
N ASN A 331 13.67 3.07 -21.81
CA ASN A 331 12.89 1.85 -21.95
C ASN A 331 12.01 1.73 -23.23
N ASP A 332 12.50 2.12 -24.42
CA ASP A 332 11.75 2.11 -25.70
C ASP A 332 11.32 0.73 -26.25
N CYS A 333 11.09 -0.28 -25.40
CA CYS A 333 10.67 -1.63 -25.80
C CYS A 333 9.44 -1.66 -26.72
N ASP A 334 8.57 -0.63 -26.67
CA ASP A 334 7.37 -0.50 -27.51
C ASP A 334 7.56 0.43 -28.72
N GLY A 335 8.76 1.01 -28.86
CA GLY A 335 9.16 1.96 -29.90
C GLY A 335 9.24 3.41 -29.42
N PRO A 336 9.84 4.31 -30.22
CA PRO A 336 9.94 5.72 -29.87
C PRO A 336 8.57 6.38 -29.67
N GLY A 337 8.40 7.15 -28.60
CA GLY A 337 7.19 7.93 -28.33
C GLY A 337 5.97 7.13 -27.86
N THR A 338 6.14 5.87 -27.44
CA THR A 338 5.05 5.07 -26.84
C THR A 338 4.99 5.15 -25.32
N GLU A 339 5.93 5.88 -24.72
CA GLU A 339 6.20 5.90 -23.29
C GLU A 339 5.91 7.28 -22.72
N PRO A 340 4.66 7.55 -22.29
CA PRO A 340 4.29 8.93 -22.02
C PRO A 340 4.67 9.39 -20.61
N CYS A 341 5.07 8.53 -19.68
CA CYS A 341 5.34 8.97 -18.31
C CYS A 341 6.75 9.54 -18.16
N ILE A 342 6.95 10.41 -17.17
CA ILE A 342 8.20 11.13 -16.95
C ILE A 342 8.71 10.89 -15.53
N PHE A 343 10.01 10.65 -15.40
CA PHE A 343 10.71 10.65 -14.11
C PHE A 343 11.94 11.55 -14.15
N VAL A 344 12.40 11.97 -12.96
CA VAL A 344 13.63 12.73 -12.77
C VAL A 344 14.74 11.79 -12.31
N GLY A 345 15.87 11.83 -13.01
CA GLY A 345 17.03 10.98 -12.74
C GLY A 345 18.32 11.77 -12.54
N PRO A 346 19.50 11.19 -12.85
CA PRO A 346 20.80 11.78 -12.59
C PRO A 346 20.91 13.22 -13.07
N ALA A 347 21.58 14.07 -12.28
CA ALA A 347 21.74 15.51 -12.53
C ALA A 347 20.43 16.31 -12.66
N GLY A 348 19.29 15.72 -12.28
CA GLY A 348 17.97 16.32 -12.44
C GLY A 348 17.42 16.17 -13.85
N ASN A 349 18.02 15.33 -14.69
CA ASN A 349 17.55 15.14 -16.05
C ASN A 349 16.20 14.41 -16.07
N TRP A 350 15.39 14.70 -17.08
CA TRP A 350 14.08 14.08 -17.30
C TRP A 350 14.19 12.97 -18.31
N PHE A 351 13.44 11.91 -18.05
CA PHE A 351 13.43 10.70 -18.82
C PHE A 351 11.98 10.27 -19.06
N ASP A 352 11.67 9.89 -20.30
CA ASP A 352 10.40 9.25 -20.65
C ASP A 352 10.48 7.74 -20.41
N PHE A 353 9.35 7.14 -20.04
CA PHE A 353 9.23 5.71 -19.76
C PHE A 353 7.76 5.25 -19.63
N ALA A 354 7.54 3.94 -19.53
CA ALA A 354 6.21 3.36 -19.36
C ALA A 354 5.50 3.76 -18.05
N CYS A 355 4.24 4.19 -18.15
CA CYS A 355 3.40 4.56 -17.00
C CYS A 355 3.00 3.40 -16.07
N GLN A 356 3.35 2.17 -16.40
CA GLN A 356 3.08 0.97 -15.62
C GLN A 356 4.16 -0.08 -15.94
N ALA A 357 4.44 -0.97 -14.98
CA ALA A 357 5.37 -2.07 -15.21
C ALA A 357 4.89 -2.91 -16.41
N LYS A 358 5.79 -3.20 -17.35
CA LYS A 358 5.45 -4.02 -18.51
C LYS A 358 5.36 -5.49 -18.10
N ILE A 359 4.23 -6.13 -18.41
CA ILE A 359 4.04 -7.58 -18.23
C ILE A 359 4.58 -8.27 -19.49
N ALA A 360 5.42 -9.30 -19.30
CA ALA A 360 6.07 -10.01 -20.40
C ALA A 360 5.04 -10.60 -21.39
N ASN A 361 5.04 -10.10 -22.63
CA ASN A 361 4.37 -10.77 -23.75
C ASN A 361 5.28 -11.89 -24.31
N GLY A 362 5.63 -12.86 -23.45
CA GLY A 362 6.23 -14.14 -23.86
C GLY A 362 7.71 -14.15 -24.24
N ASP A 363 8.45 -13.04 -24.10
CA ASP A 363 9.92 -12.99 -24.25
C ASP A 363 10.55 -12.77 -22.86
N GLU A 364 10.69 -13.87 -22.11
CA GLU A 364 11.15 -13.87 -20.70
C GLU A 364 12.58 -13.32 -20.52
N ASP A 365 13.38 -13.27 -21.59
CA ASP A 365 14.81 -12.95 -21.53
C ASP A 365 15.14 -11.45 -21.66
N LYS A 366 14.15 -10.57 -21.88
CA LYS A 366 14.41 -9.14 -22.18
C LYS A 366 13.63 -8.10 -21.37
N VAL A 367 12.84 -8.52 -20.39
CA VAL A 367 11.97 -7.57 -19.68
C VAL A 367 12.66 -7.02 -18.44
N THR A 368 13.15 -5.78 -18.54
CA THR A 368 13.46 -4.97 -17.36
C THR A 368 12.17 -4.28 -16.91
N PRO A 369 11.57 -4.66 -15.77
CA PRO A 369 10.33 -4.05 -15.29
C PRO A 369 10.47 -2.56 -15.04
N GLY A 370 11.69 -2.06 -14.76
CA GLY A 370 12.02 -0.64 -14.56
C GLY A 370 12.97 -0.08 -15.61
N PRO A 371 13.20 1.25 -15.62
CA PRO A 371 14.11 1.89 -16.55
C PRO A 371 15.56 1.51 -16.27
N GLU A 372 16.36 1.38 -17.34
CA GLU A 372 17.81 1.29 -17.24
C GLU A 372 18.46 2.64 -17.56
N ILE A 373 19.09 3.25 -16.57
CA ILE A 373 19.77 4.54 -16.73
C ILE A 373 21.24 4.43 -16.34
N THR A 374 22.07 5.28 -16.93
CA THR A 374 23.48 5.40 -16.54
C THR A 374 23.62 6.45 -15.45
N TRP A 375 24.00 6.00 -14.25
CA TRP A 375 24.27 6.87 -13.11
C TRP A 375 25.73 6.69 -12.68
N ASP A 376 26.48 7.78 -12.58
CA ASP A 376 27.89 7.77 -12.15
C ASP A 376 28.76 6.77 -12.96
N GLY A 377 28.48 6.67 -14.25
CA GLY A 377 29.20 5.80 -15.19
C GLY A 377 28.78 4.32 -15.18
N SER A 378 27.79 3.94 -14.37
CA SER A 378 27.24 2.58 -14.32
C SER A 378 25.81 2.55 -14.85
N ARG A 379 25.54 1.72 -15.87
CA ARG A 379 24.18 1.44 -16.34
C ARG A 379 23.58 0.34 -15.46
N ALA A 380 22.44 0.61 -14.86
CA ALA A 380 21.71 -0.34 -14.04
C ALA A 380 20.20 -0.11 -14.16
N MET A 381 19.41 -1.11 -13.77
CA MET A 381 17.96 -0.99 -13.61
C MET A 381 17.64 -0.32 -12.27
N TYR A 382 16.76 0.67 -12.28
CA TYR A 382 16.38 1.42 -11.08
C TYR A 382 14.90 1.27 -10.76
N ASN A 383 14.59 1.28 -9.45
CA ASN A 383 13.24 1.54 -8.98
C ASN A 383 12.93 3.03 -9.13
N ILE A 384 11.68 3.38 -9.44
CA ILE A 384 11.25 4.79 -9.51
C ILE A 384 10.35 5.10 -8.32
N HIS A 385 10.79 6.04 -7.48
CA HIS A 385 10.12 6.38 -6.23
C HIS A 385 9.22 7.61 -6.39
N PRO A 386 8.08 7.73 -5.69
CA PRO A 386 7.24 8.93 -5.79
C PRO A 386 7.97 10.18 -5.32
N LEU A 387 7.94 11.25 -6.14
CA LEU A 387 8.20 12.62 -5.68
C LEU A 387 6.86 13.31 -5.48
N CYS A 388 6.58 13.65 -4.25
CA CYS A 388 5.30 14.22 -3.86
C CYS A 388 5.38 15.74 -3.77
N ALA A 389 4.26 16.40 -4.00
CA ALA A 389 4.04 17.82 -3.74
C ALA A 389 3.07 17.96 -2.57
N VAL A 390 3.46 18.75 -1.57
CA VAL A 390 2.64 19.07 -0.39
C VAL A 390 2.42 20.58 -0.33
N PRO A 391 1.18 21.08 -0.37
CA PRO A 391 0.90 22.51 -0.25
C PRO A 391 1.40 23.08 1.08
N VAL A 392 2.06 24.23 1.06
CA VAL A 392 2.49 24.94 2.28
C VAL A 392 1.29 25.75 2.80
N PRO A 393 0.84 25.54 4.06
CA PRO A 393 -0.24 26.34 4.62
C PRO A 393 0.16 27.82 4.68
N LYS A 394 -0.66 28.70 4.08
CA LYS A 394 -0.46 30.17 4.09
C LYS A 394 -0.31 30.79 5.48
N LYS A 395 -0.70 30.07 6.54
CA LYS A 395 -0.71 30.55 7.93
C LYS A 395 0.64 30.51 8.67
N GLY A 396 1.73 30.01 8.07
CA GLY A 396 3.03 29.87 8.73
C GLY A 396 4.17 30.79 8.24
N LEU A 397 4.01 31.46 7.08
CA LEU A 397 5.14 32.09 6.37
C LEU A 397 5.66 33.40 6.98
N ASN A 398 5.05 33.91 8.06
CA ASN A 398 5.48 35.18 8.67
C ASN A 398 6.62 35.04 9.70
N ASN A 399 7.03 33.82 10.10
CA ASN A 399 7.95 33.66 11.24
C ASN A 399 9.18 32.76 11.01
N ALA A 400 9.42 32.20 9.82
CA ALA A 400 10.59 31.37 9.55
C ALA A 400 11.45 31.92 8.40
N ASP A 401 12.61 32.43 8.81
CA ASP A 401 13.85 32.58 8.06
C ASP A 401 13.89 33.65 6.97
N ASN A 402 14.29 34.84 7.43
CA ASN A 402 15.18 35.78 6.72
C ASN A 402 16.64 35.35 6.95
N GLU A 403 17.03 34.15 6.52
CA GLU A 403 18.45 33.88 6.24
C GLU A 403 18.58 33.76 4.72
N GLU A 404 19.00 34.89 4.12
CA GLU A 404 19.43 34.98 2.73
C GLU A 404 20.67 34.09 2.51
N LEU A 405 20.63 33.31 1.43
CA LEU A 405 21.80 32.76 0.74
C LEU A 405 22.32 33.77 -0.30
#